data_AF-A0A7S1F056-F1
#
_entry.id   AF-A0A7S1F056-F1
#
_cell.length_a   1.000
_cell.length_b   1.000
_cell.length_c   1.000
_cell.angle_alpha   90.00
_cell.angle_beta   90.00
_cell.angle_gamma   90.00
#
_symmetry.space_group_name_H-M   'P 1'
#
loop_
_entity.id
_entity.type
_entity.pdbx_description
1 polymer ?
#
loop_
_entity_poly.entity_id
_entity_poly.type
_entity_poly.pdbx_seq_one_letter_code
_entity_poly.pdbx_strand_id
1 'polypeptide(L)'
;FERRVEFARMGTNLFLLASVALALVWNCGEPSDQPLRALYRIAMFTRSLNKMLPAVFAWYAAKSCHDLFAAVFSFELQFPLDDGVPTWVGTMPLQILALQVSLAVWRAEKVESLFLRVRRSADSIHSEGIEQSLASARIDALPAIWGSGRRIALVVMSSLGCVSFAQVALPAVVIDEFLSDFMGKAQDHISRKFIPLPSWFEILIMPIADLSHFVPAVCKVVFLAAVVCPTHEQYPLVLTLAAAAAAVHNCYTVYYTLVDIPDTLRQLLRRR
;
A
#
# COMPACT_ATOMS: atom_id res chain seq x y z
N PHE A 1 -29.38 5.61 9.08
CA PHE A 1 -28.13 6.21 9.58
C PHE A 1 -27.42 5.23 10.52
N GLU A 2 -27.97 4.91 11.70
CA GLU A 2 -27.36 3.97 12.67
C GLU A 2 -27.01 2.58 12.08
N ARG A 3 -27.91 1.95 11.31
CA ARG A 3 -27.62 0.65 10.66
C ARG A 3 -26.49 0.70 9.62
N ARG A 4 -26.19 1.85 9.03
CA ARG A 4 -25.10 2.00 8.04
C ARG A 4 -23.74 2.15 8.73
N VAL A 5 -23.71 2.90 9.83
CA VAL A 5 -22.54 3.06 10.70
C VAL A 5 -22.18 1.75 11.40
N GLU A 6 -23.18 1.01 11.87
CA GLU A 6 -23.00 -0.29 12.53
C GLU A 6 -22.51 -1.37 11.54
N PHE A 7 -23.02 -1.38 10.30
CA PHE A 7 -22.53 -2.26 9.24
C PHE A 7 -21.09 -1.93 8.81
N ALA A 8 -20.73 -0.64 8.74
CA ALA A 8 -19.35 -0.22 8.46
C ALA A 8 -18.37 -0.64 9.56
N ARG A 9 -18.78 -0.53 10.84
CA ARG A 9 -17.96 -0.88 12.01
C ARG A 9 -17.82 -2.38 12.21
N MET A 10 -18.93 -3.13 12.11
CA MET A 10 -18.92 -4.60 12.23
C MET A 10 -18.22 -5.26 11.04
N GLY A 11 -18.39 -4.70 9.83
CA GLY A 11 -17.59 -5.06 8.67
C GLY A 11 -16.10 -4.85 8.92
N THR A 12 -15.69 -3.70 9.43
CA THR A 12 -14.25 -3.40 9.64
C THR A 12 -13.53 -4.46 10.50
N ASN A 13 -14.14 -4.93 11.59
CA ASN A 13 -13.55 -5.98 12.44
C ASN A 13 -13.51 -7.36 11.75
N LEU A 14 -14.60 -7.76 11.08
CA LEU A 14 -14.64 -9.02 10.34
C LEU A 14 -13.61 -9.03 9.20
N PHE A 15 -13.51 -7.93 8.46
CA PHE A 15 -12.54 -7.79 7.37
C PHE A 15 -11.10 -7.68 7.89
N LEU A 16 -10.88 -7.16 9.10
CA LEU A 16 -9.59 -7.22 9.78
C LEU A 16 -9.18 -8.66 10.07
N LEU A 17 -10.07 -9.45 10.69
CA LEU A 17 -9.83 -10.88 10.92
C LEU A 17 -9.63 -11.63 9.60
N ALA A 18 -10.42 -11.35 8.58
CA ALA A 18 -10.27 -11.93 7.26
C ALA A 18 -8.92 -11.57 6.61
N SER A 19 -8.43 -10.34 6.81
CA SER A 19 -7.10 -9.91 6.32
C SER A 19 -5.99 -10.75 6.95
N VAL A 20 -6.05 -10.94 8.27
CA VAL A 20 -5.06 -11.73 9.03
C VAL A 20 -5.15 -13.20 8.64
N ALA A 21 -6.35 -13.77 8.59
CA ALA A 21 -6.57 -15.15 8.18
C ALA A 21 -6.06 -15.41 6.76
N LEU A 22 -6.34 -14.50 5.82
CA LEU A 22 -5.85 -14.61 4.45
C LEU A 22 -4.32 -14.55 4.39
N ALA A 23 -3.70 -13.62 5.11
CA ALA A 23 -2.24 -13.53 5.20
C ALA A 23 -1.61 -14.79 5.82
N LEU A 24 -2.26 -15.41 6.81
CA LEU A 24 -1.82 -16.68 7.38
C LEU A 24 -1.90 -17.81 6.35
N VAL A 25 -3.03 -17.94 5.64
CA VAL A 25 -3.20 -18.96 4.59
C VAL A 25 -2.14 -18.83 3.50
N TRP A 26 -1.77 -17.60 3.10
CA TRP A 26 -0.69 -17.36 2.14
C TRP A 26 0.69 -17.86 2.59
N ASN A 27 0.89 -18.03 3.90
CA ASN A 27 2.13 -18.55 4.48
C ASN A 27 2.02 -20.04 4.88
N CYS A 28 0.84 -20.64 4.79
CA CYS A 28 0.62 -22.05 5.09
C CYS A 28 0.96 -22.94 3.89
N GLY A 29 1.36 -24.19 4.18
CA GLY A 29 1.45 -25.24 3.16
C GLY A 29 0.07 -25.65 2.63
N GLU A 30 0.03 -26.25 1.45
CA GLU A 30 -1.22 -26.76 0.86
C GLU A 30 -1.84 -27.83 1.79
N PRO A 31 -3.12 -27.71 2.16
CA PRO A 31 -3.78 -28.69 3.01
C PRO A 31 -4.01 -30.01 2.26
N SER A 32 -3.91 -31.12 3.01
CA SER A 32 -4.17 -32.45 2.49
C SER A 32 -5.66 -32.67 2.14
N ASP A 33 -6.57 -32.05 2.89
CA ASP A 33 -8.02 -32.18 2.75
C ASP A 33 -8.59 -31.45 1.51
N GLN A 34 -9.49 -32.10 0.77
CA GLN A 34 -10.02 -31.61 -0.52
C GLN A 34 -10.79 -30.28 -0.45
N PRO A 35 -11.80 -30.08 0.44
CA PRO A 35 -12.50 -28.81 0.57
C PRO A 35 -11.56 -27.67 0.97
N LEU A 36 -10.61 -27.94 1.88
CA LEU A 36 -9.61 -26.94 2.27
C LEU A 36 -8.66 -26.61 1.12
N ARG A 37 -8.36 -27.56 0.23
CA ARG A 37 -7.53 -27.34 -0.96
C ARG A 37 -8.17 -26.38 -1.95
N ALA A 38 -9.49 -26.45 -2.15
CA ALA A 38 -10.20 -25.50 -3.00
C ALA A 38 -10.10 -24.07 -2.44
N LEU A 39 -10.35 -23.89 -1.13
CA LEU A 39 -10.19 -22.60 -0.45
C LEU A 39 -8.75 -22.10 -0.50
N TYR A 40 -7.77 -22.99 -0.30
CA TYR A 40 -6.35 -22.68 -0.42
C TYR A 40 -6.00 -22.17 -1.82
N ARG A 41 -6.49 -22.83 -2.88
CA ARG A 41 -6.26 -22.38 -4.27
C ARG A 41 -6.85 -21.00 -4.54
N ILE A 42 -8.05 -20.73 -4.03
CA ILE A 42 -8.66 -19.39 -4.12
C ILE A 42 -7.77 -18.37 -3.40
N ALA A 43 -7.32 -18.67 -2.18
CA ALA A 43 -6.41 -17.79 -1.44
C ALA A 43 -5.08 -17.58 -2.19
N MET A 44 -4.48 -18.61 -2.76
CA MET A 44 -3.24 -18.48 -3.52
C MET A 44 -3.44 -17.70 -4.83
N PHE A 45 -4.61 -17.84 -5.46
CA PHE A 45 -4.99 -17.00 -6.59
C PHE A 45 -5.09 -15.52 -6.18
N THR A 46 -5.73 -15.20 -5.05
CA THR A 46 -5.78 -13.81 -4.55
C THR A 46 -4.40 -13.28 -4.20
N ARG A 47 -3.50 -14.11 -3.67
CA ARG A 47 -2.09 -13.76 -3.44
C ARG A 47 -1.40 -13.33 -4.73
N SER A 48 -1.58 -14.08 -5.82
CA SER A 48 -0.93 -13.81 -7.11
C SER A 48 -1.38 -12.48 -7.75
N LEU A 49 -2.55 -11.98 -7.34
CA LEU A 49 -3.15 -10.74 -7.84
C LEU A 49 -3.26 -9.67 -6.74
N ASN A 50 -2.54 -9.80 -5.63
CA ASN A 50 -2.70 -8.94 -4.45
C ASN A 50 -2.36 -7.44 -4.70
N LYS A 51 -1.62 -7.12 -5.76
CA LYS A 51 -1.36 -5.74 -6.22
C LYS A 51 -2.44 -5.18 -7.15
N MET A 52 -3.15 -6.05 -7.85
CA MET A 52 -4.18 -5.66 -8.83
C MET A 52 -5.58 -5.66 -8.21
N LEU A 53 -5.91 -6.68 -7.43
CA LEU A 53 -7.25 -6.85 -6.85
C LEU A 53 -7.71 -5.65 -6.01
N PRO A 54 -6.89 -5.06 -5.12
CA PRO A 54 -7.32 -3.88 -4.37
C PRO A 54 -7.73 -2.72 -5.27
N ALA A 55 -7.00 -2.47 -6.37
CA ALA A 55 -7.32 -1.42 -7.33
C ALA A 55 -8.61 -1.72 -8.11
N VAL A 56 -8.80 -2.97 -8.57
CA VAL A 56 -10.03 -3.41 -9.25
C VAL A 56 -11.25 -3.26 -8.34
N PHE A 57 -11.13 -3.67 -7.07
CA PHE A 57 -12.22 -3.54 -6.12
C PHE A 57 -12.47 -2.09 -5.70
N ALA A 58 -11.42 -1.25 -5.61
CA ALA A 58 -11.60 0.19 -5.41
C ALA A 58 -12.32 0.82 -6.60
N TRP A 59 -11.98 0.43 -7.82
CA TRP A 59 -12.69 0.88 -9.01
C TRP A 59 -14.17 0.51 -8.97
N TYR A 60 -14.49 -0.74 -8.61
CA TYR A 60 -15.87 -1.18 -8.48
C TYR A 60 -16.62 -0.49 -7.33
N ALA A 61 -15.92 -0.16 -6.24
CA ALA A 61 -16.50 0.57 -5.10
C ALA A 61 -16.84 2.03 -5.44
N ALA A 62 -16.18 2.63 -6.43
CA ALA A 62 -16.38 4.02 -6.77
C ALA A 62 -17.78 4.29 -7.34
N LYS A 63 -18.31 5.51 -7.09
CA LYS A 63 -19.53 6.02 -7.72
C LYS A 63 -19.38 6.10 -9.24
N SER A 64 -18.22 6.59 -9.67
CA SER A 64 -17.82 6.69 -11.07
C SER A 64 -16.30 6.64 -11.19
N CYS A 65 -15.81 6.41 -12.40
CA CYS A 65 -14.40 6.51 -12.74
C CYS A 65 -13.84 7.92 -12.42
N HIS A 66 -14.63 8.96 -12.69
CA HIS A 66 -14.27 10.33 -12.39
C HIS A 66 -14.08 10.55 -10.87
N ASP A 67 -15.00 10.05 -10.04
CA ASP A 67 -14.92 10.20 -8.58
C ASP A 67 -13.70 9.48 -7.99
N LEU A 68 -13.34 8.31 -8.54
CA LEU A 68 -12.12 7.60 -8.14
C LEU A 68 -10.88 8.43 -8.47
N PHE A 69 -10.75 8.90 -9.70
CA PHE A 69 -9.58 9.68 -10.12
C PHE A 69 -9.53 11.04 -9.44
N ALA A 70 -10.67 11.67 -9.18
CA ALA A 70 -10.75 12.83 -8.33
C ALA A 70 -10.24 12.50 -6.92
N ALA A 71 -10.65 11.39 -6.30
CA ALA A 71 -10.14 11.00 -4.98
C ALA A 71 -8.63 10.70 -4.96
N VAL A 72 -8.09 10.14 -6.06
CA VAL A 72 -6.66 9.85 -6.23
C VAL A 72 -5.85 11.13 -6.37
N PHE A 73 -6.23 12.00 -7.31
CA PHE A 73 -5.40 13.13 -7.77
C PHE A 73 -5.78 14.47 -7.17
N SER A 74 -7.01 14.64 -6.68
CA SER A 74 -7.38 15.87 -5.99
C SER A 74 -6.69 15.93 -4.63
N PHE A 75 -6.26 17.13 -4.25
CA PHE A 75 -5.97 17.45 -2.85
C PHE A 75 -7.24 17.88 -2.11
N GLU A 76 -8.42 17.74 -2.73
CA GLU A 76 -9.67 18.10 -2.08
C GLU A 76 -9.86 17.23 -0.85
N LEU A 77 -9.99 17.94 0.27
CA LEU A 77 -10.16 17.38 1.58
C LEU A 77 -11.65 17.18 1.74
N GLN A 78 -12.10 16.03 1.29
CA GLN A 78 -13.42 15.56 1.67
C GLN A 78 -13.29 15.15 3.13
N PHE A 79 -13.55 16.12 4.02
CA PHE A 79 -13.70 15.89 5.45
C PHE A 79 -14.75 14.79 5.66
N PRO A 80 -14.68 14.01 6.76
CA PRO A 80 -15.70 13.01 7.03
C PRO A 80 -17.07 13.69 6.98
N LEU A 81 -17.86 13.34 5.96
CA LEU A 81 -19.29 13.57 6.03
C LEU A 81 -19.78 12.75 7.21
N ASP A 82 -20.75 13.27 7.96
CA ASP A 82 -21.32 12.68 9.18
C ASP A 82 -21.76 11.20 9.01
N ASP A 83 -21.83 10.69 7.77
CA ASP A 83 -22.22 9.33 7.40
C ASP A 83 -21.11 8.26 7.44
N GLY A 84 -19.82 8.64 7.60
CA GLY A 84 -18.70 7.67 7.71
C GLY A 84 -18.40 6.85 6.44
N VAL A 85 -19.00 7.21 5.30
CA VAL A 85 -18.74 6.59 3.98
C VAL A 85 -17.85 7.53 3.17
N PRO A 86 -16.74 7.04 2.57
CA PRO A 86 -15.94 7.84 1.66
C PRO A 86 -16.79 8.42 0.53
N THR A 87 -16.66 9.71 0.32
CA THR A 87 -17.33 10.53 -0.71
C THR A 87 -17.21 10.00 -2.13
N TRP A 88 -16.11 9.32 -2.46
CA TRP A 88 -15.87 8.70 -3.77
C TRP A 88 -16.54 7.34 -3.93
N VAL A 89 -16.95 6.71 -2.83
CA VAL A 89 -17.56 5.37 -2.79
C VAL A 89 -19.06 5.45 -3.01
N GLY A 90 -19.60 4.57 -3.84
CA GLY A 90 -21.04 4.50 -4.08
C GLY A 90 -21.82 3.89 -2.92
N THR A 91 -23.11 4.17 -2.88
CA THR A 91 -23.98 3.80 -1.75
C THR A 91 -24.58 2.41 -1.87
N MET A 92 -24.33 1.69 -2.98
CA MET A 92 -24.88 0.35 -3.17
C MET A 92 -24.18 -0.66 -2.26
N PRO A 93 -24.90 -1.66 -1.70
CA PRO A 93 -24.29 -2.66 -0.81
C PRO A 93 -23.08 -3.39 -1.43
N LEU A 94 -23.13 -3.67 -2.74
CA LEU A 94 -22.03 -4.30 -3.46
C LEU A 94 -20.79 -3.40 -3.58
N GLN A 95 -20.97 -2.09 -3.67
CA GLN A 95 -19.86 -1.12 -3.72
C GLN A 95 -19.16 -1.00 -2.36
N ILE A 96 -19.95 -0.99 -1.28
CA ILE A 96 -19.44 -1.02 0.10
C ILE A 96 -18.68 -2.33 0.36
N LEU A 97 -19.24 -3.47 -0.08
CA LEU A 97 -18.57 -4.76 0.02
C LEU A 97 -17.25 -4.77 -0.77
N ALA A 98 -17.22 -4.21 -1.98
CA ALA A 98 -16.00 -4.12 -2.77
C ALA A 98 -14.92 -3.27 -2.09
N LEU A 99 -15.28 -2.15 -1.47
CA LEU A 99 -14.34 -1.36 -0.66
C LEU A 99 -13.75 -2.21 0.48
N GLN A 100 -14.60 -2.95 1.18
CA GLN A 100 -14.17 -3.80 2.29
C GLN A 100 -13.24 -4.93 1.83
N VAL A 101 -13.53 -5.57 0.69
CA VAL A 101 -12.67 -6.58 0.08
C VAL A 101 -11.36 -5.97 -0.39
N SER A 102 -11.39 -4.77 -1.01
CA SER A 102 -10.18 -4.03 -1.40
C SER A 102 -9.25 -3.81 -0.21
N LEU A 103 -9.79 -3.26 0.89
CA LEU A 103 -9.06 -3.06 2.14
C LEU A 103 -8.52 -4.37 2.71
N ALA A 104 -9.32 -5.43 2.71
CA ALA A 104 -8.91 -6.70 3.30
C ALA A 104 -7.77 -7.36 2.52
N VAL A 105 -7.85 -7.40 1.19
CA VAL A 105 -6.78 -7.97 0.34
C VAL A 105 -5.51 -7.12 0.43
N TRP A 106 -5.64 -5.79 0.37
CA TRP A 106 -4.51 -4.88 0.51
C TRP A 106 -3.83 -5.03 1.88
N ARG A 107 -4.61 -5.06 2.96
CA ARG A 107 -4.09 -5.26 4.32
C ARG A 107 -3.45 -6.63 4.49
N ALA A 108 -4.04 -7.69 3.92
CA ALA A 108 -3.46 -9.03 3.95
C ALA A 108 -2.05 -9.03 3.33
N GLU A 109 -1.81 -8.31 2.23
CA GLU A 109 -0.47 -8.19 1.63
C GLU A 109 0.49 -7.44 2.54
N LYS A 110 0.04 -6.40 3.27
CA LYS A 110 0.89 -5.71 4.25
C LYS A 110 1.26 -6.63 5.42
N VAL A 111 0.31 -7.40 5.92
CA VAL A 111 0.51 -8.35 7.03
C VAL A 111 1.42 -9.50 6.60
N GLU A 112 1.21 -10.08 5.42
CA GLU A 112 2.09 -11.12 4.87
C GLU A 112 3.52 -10.61 4.70
N SER A 113 3.69 -9.42 4.08
CA SER A 113 5.00 -8.81 3.90
C SER A 113 5.69 -8.54 5.23
N LEU A 114 4.93 -8.17 6.26
CA LEU A 114 5.43 -7.99 7.62
C LEU A 114 5.91 -9.33 8.21
N PHE A 115 5.11 -10.40 8.14
CA PHE A 115 5.51 -11.71 8.64
C PHE A 115 6.79 -12.23 7.96
N LEU A 116 6.89 -12.11 6.64
CA LEU A 116 8.09 -12.52 5.91
C LEU A 116 9.33 -11.70 6.27
N ARG A 117 9.18 -10.43 6.64
CA ARG A 117 10.30 -9.58 7.09
C ARG A 117 10.71 -9.92 8.52
N VAL A 118 9.76 -10.10 9.43
CA VAL A 118 10.02 -10.51 10.81
C VAL A 118 10.69 -11.88 10.84
N ARG A 119 10.18 -12.84 10.06
CA ARG A 119 10.80 -14.17 9.93
C ARG A 119 12.25 -14.09 9.44
N ARG A 120 12.52 -13.37 8.34
CA ARG A 120 13.90 -13.19 7.86
C ARG A 120 14.82 -12.53 8.89
N SER A 121 14.29 -11.58 9.66
CA SER A 121 15.05 -10.93 10.73
C SER A 121 15.35 -11.91 11.87
N ALA A 122 14.38 -12.73 12.25
CA ALA A 122 14.56 -13.76 13.27
C ALA A 122 15.53 -14.85 12.82
N ASP A 123 15.46 -15.30 11.56
CA ASP A 123 16.37 -16.29 10.98
C ASP A 123 17.82 -15.77 10.97
N SER A 124 18.03 -14.50 10.59
CA SER A 124 19.34 -13.83 10.64
C SER A 124 19.89 -13.71 12.07
N ILE A 125 19.06 -13.29 13.03
CA ILE A 125 19.45 -13.25 14.45
C ILE A 125 19.81 -14.64 14.97
N HIS A 126 19.09 -15.67 14.54
CA HIS A 126 19.35 -17.05 14.95
C HIS A 126 20.67 -17.58 14.36
N SER A 127 20.98 -17.26 13.10
CA SER A 127 22.21 -17.73 12.45
C SER A 127 23.48 -16.95 12.82
N GLU A 128 23.36 -15.63 13.00
CA GLU A 128 24.51 -14.72 13.18
C GLU A 128 24.65 -14.21 14.63
N GLY A 129 23.64 -14.39 15.48
CA GLY A 129 23.61 -13.83 16.82
C GLY A 129 23.21 -12.33 16.84
N ILE A 130 22.66 -11.89 17.98
CA ILE A 130 22.11 -10.53 18.14
C ILE A 130 23.19 -9.46 17.98
N GLU A 131 24.37 -9.65 18.58
CA GLU A 131 25.46 -8.65 18.53
C GLU A 131 25.97 -8.42 17.11
N GLN A 132 26.13 -9.50 16.33
CA GLN A 132 26.60 -9.43 14.95
C GLN A 132 25.52 -8.86 14.03
N SER A 133 24.25 -9.25 14.22
CA SER A 133 23.11 -8.64 13.52
C SER A 133 23.00 -7.13 13.81
N LEU A 134 23.21 -6.71 15.06
CA LEU A 134 23.20 -5.29 15.46
C LEU A 134 24.44 -4.51 14.96
N ALA A 135 25.59 -5.17 14.85
CA ALA A 135 26.81 -4.59 14.28
C ALA A 135 26.68 -4.37 12.77
N SER A 136 26.18 -5.38 12.03
CA SER A 136 25.80 -5.25 10.61
C SER A 136 24.73 -4.17 10.42
N ALA A 137 23.84 -4.03 11.42
CA ALA A 137 22.80 -3.04 11.39
C ALA A 137 23.26 -1.59 11.50
N ARG A 138 24.40 -1.34 12.13
CA ARG A 138 25.01 0.00 12.18
C ARG A 138 25.57 0.47 10.84
N ILE A 139 25.86 -0.46 9.92
CA ILE A 139 26.49 -0.14 8.63
C ILE A 139 25.43 -0.11 7.51
N ASP A 140 24.37 -0.94 7.57
CA ASP A 140 23.38 -1.09 6.49
C ASP A 140 21.90 -1.36 6.93
N ALA A 141 21.47 -1.27 8.21
CA ALA A 141 20.11 -1.74 8.62
C ALA A 141 19.00 -0.71 8.81
N LEU A 142 19.17 0.55 8.41
CA LEU A 142 17.99 1.39 8.24
C LEU A 142 16.95 0.70 7.30
N PRO A 143 17.29 0.16 6.12
CA PRO A 143 16.32 -0.41 5.18
C PRO A 143 15.48 -1.59 5.72
N ALA A 144 16.07 -2.50 6.51
CA ALA A 144 15.37 -3.70 6.99
C ALA A 144 14.39 -3.39 8.13
N ILE A 145 14.85 -2.66 9.15
CA ILE A 145 14.02 -2.21 10.29
C ILE A 145 12.96 -1.22 9.81
N TRP A 146 13.33 -0.29 8.91
CA TRP A 146 12.40 0.69 8.33
C TRP A 146 11.35 0.04 7.45
N GLY A 147 11.74 -0.98 6.69
CA GLY A 147 10.82 -1.73 5.86
C GLY A 147 9.75 -2.46 6.67
N SER A 148 10.11 -3.00 7.84
CA SER A 148 9.15 -3.57 8.80
C SER A 148 8.30 -2.48 9.46
N GLY A 149 8.91 -1.37 9.88
CA GLY A 149 8.23 -0.21 10.46
C GLY A 149 7.15 0.37 9.54
N ARG A 150 7.45 0.52 8.23
CA ARG A 150 6.46 0.96 7.23
C ARG A 150 5.27 0.01 7.16
N ARG A 151 5.49 -1.30 7.16
CA ARG A 151 4.40 -2.29 7.05
C ARG A 151 3.53 -2.28 8.30
N ILE A 152 4.12 -2.15 9.48
CA ILE A 152 3.39 -1.94 10.74
C ILE A 152 2.55 -0.67 10.65
N ALA A 153 3.15 0.45 10.23
CA ALA A 153 2.45 1.72 10.06
C ALA A 153 1.22 1.61 9.14
N LEU A 154 1.36 0.97 7.98
CA LEU A 154 0.27 0.76 7.02
C LEU A 154 -0.84 -0.12 7.61
N VAL A 155 -0.49 -1.17 8.36
CA VAL A 155 -1.47 -2.03 9.05
C VAL A 155 -2.20 -1.25 10.15
N VAL A 156 -1.47 -0.47 10.96
CA VAL A 156 -2.05 0.35 12.04
C VAL A 156 -3.03 1.38 11.49
N MET A 157 -2.62 2.17 10.48
CA MET A 157 -3.49 3.17 9.87
C MET A 157 -4.74 2.56 9.25
N SER A 158 -4.59 1.48 8.49
CA SER A 158 -5.73 0.84 7.84
C SER A 158 -6.64 0.08 8.81
N SER A 159 -6.19 -0.21 10.03
CA SER A 159 -6.99 -0.92 11.04
C SER A 159 -7.65 0.05 12.01
N LEU A 160 -6.86 0.87 12.71
CA LEU A 160 -7.35 1.79 13.74
C LEU A 160 -7.98 3.06 13.14
N GLY A 161 -7.47 3.52 12.00
CA GLY A 161 -7.96 4.71 11.28
C GLY A 161 -8.68 4.35 9.98
N CYS A 162 -9.27 3.16 9.90
CA CYS A 162 -9.79 2.54 8.67
C CYS A 162 -10.63 3.49 7.80
N VAL A 163 -11.60 4.19 8.41
CA VAL A 163 -12.49 5.13 7.69
C VAL A 163 -11.71 6.31 7.12
N SER A 164 -10.89 6.96 7.95
CA SER A 164 -10.04 8.09 7.53
C SER A 164 -9.06 7.67 6.43
N PHE A 165 -8.46 6.48 6.57
CA PHE A 165 -7.55 5.91 5.58
C PHE A 165 -8.26 5.61 4.26
N ALA A 166 -9.42 4.95 4.31
CA ALA A 166 -10.23 4.63 3.13
C ALA A 166 -10.71 5.88 2.37
N GLN A 167 -10.99 6.95 3.11
CA GLN A 167 -11.45 8.22 2.55
C GLN A 167 -10.32 9.02 1.92
N VAL A 168 -9.17 9.09 2.58
CA VAL A 168 -8.11 10.03 2.21
C VAL A 168 -7.03 9.38 1.35
N ALA A 169 -6.55 8.20 1.74
CA ALA A 169 -5.30 7.66 1.21
C ALA A 169 -5.49 6.40 0.37
N LEU A 170 -6.47 5.54 0.69
CA LEU A 170 -6.62 4.24 0.03
C LEU A 170 -6.68 4.33 -1.50
N PRO A 171 -7.50 5.21 -2.14
CA PRO A 171 -7.56 5.28 -3.59
C PRO A 171 -6.20 5.56 -4.21
N ALA A 172 -5.49 6.56 -3.69
CA ALA A 172 -4.18 6.93 -4.19
C ALA A 172 -3.16 5.79 -3.98
N VAL A 173 -3.18 5.13 -2.82
CA VAL A 173 -2.22 4.05 -2.49
C VAL A 173 -2.46 2.80 -3.32
N VAL A 174 -3.71 2.36 -3.53
CA VAL A 174 -3.96 1.14 -4.30
C VAL A 174 -3.74 1.35 -5.80
N ILE A 175 -4.03 2.56 -6.30
CA ILE A 175 -3.76 2.91 -7.70
C ILE A 175 -2.26 3.07 -7.93
N ASP A 176 -1.52 3.69 -7.01
CA ASP A 176 -0.05 3.73 -7.03
C ASP A 176 0.56 2.33 -7.08
N GLU A 177 0.13 1.42 -6.20
CA GLU A 177 0.65 0.05 -6.20
C GLU A 177 0.32 -0.73 -7.47
N PHE A 178 -0.88 -0.53 -8.03
CA PHE A 178 -1.26 -1.13 -9.30
C PHE A 178 -0.43 -0.59 -10.46
N LEU A 179 -0.26 0.73 -10.55
CA LEU A 179 0.51 1.37 -11.61
C LEU A 179 1.99 0.98 -11.51
N SER A 180 2.55 0.93 -10.30
CA SER A 180 3.92 0.48 -10.07
C SER A 180 4.13 -0.97 -10.55
N ASP A 181 3.23 -1.89 -10.22
CA ASP A 181 3.30 -3.29 -10.68
C ASP A 181 3.12 -3.41 -12.20
N PHE A 182 2.18 -2.65 -12.76
CA PHE A 182 1.94 -2.60 -14.21
C PHE A 182 3.16 -2.08 -14.97
N MET A 183 3.73 -0.96 -14.53
CA MET A 183 4.92 -0.35 -15.12
C MET A 183 6.12 -1.28 -15.02
N GLY A 184 6.34 -1.93 -13.88
CA GLY A 184 7.40 -2.92 -13.71
C GLY A 184 7.26 -4.09 -14.69
N LYS A 185 6.05 -4.64 -14.85
CA LYS A 185 5.78 -5.70 -15.83
C LYS A 185 5.95 -5.24 -17.27
N ALA A 186 5.55 -4.00 -17.59
CA ALA A 186 5.73 -3.43 -18.92
C ALA A 186 7.22 -3.26 -19.25
N GLN A 187 8.02 -2.71 -18.31
CA GLN A 187 9.48 -2.60 -18.42
C GLN A 187 10.13 -3.97 -18.63
N ASP A 188 9.78 -4.96 -17.82
CA ASP A 188 10.28 -6.33 -17.95
C ASP A 188 9.94 -6.96 -19.30
N HIS A 189 8.74 -6.69 -19.82
CA HIS A 189 8.33 -7.21 -21.11
C HIS A 189 9.08 -6.55 -22.27
N ILE A 190 9.26 -5.24 -22.21
CA ILE A 190 9.98 -4.46 -23.22
C ILE A 190 11.47 -4.87 -23.25
N SER A 191 12.10 -4.97 -22.07
CA SER A 191 13.52 -5.35 -21.96
C SER A 191 13.78 -6.76 -22.51
N ARG A 192 12.87 -7.72 -22.28
CA ARG A 192 12.97 -9.09 -22.80
C ARG A 192 12.69 -9.23 -24.30
N LYS A 193 11.94 -8.30 -24.90
CA LYS A 193 11.55 -8.35 -26.32
C LYS A 193 12.50 -7.62 -27.28
N PHE A 194 13.70 -7.23 -26.83
CA PHE A 194 14.75 -6.61 -27.64
C PHE A 194 14.32 -5.32 -28.37
N ILE A 195 13.33 -4.59 -27.85
CA ILE A 195 13.10 -3.21 -28.30
C ILE A 195 13.91 -2.33 -27.34
N PRO A 196 15.16 -1.94 -27.67
CA PRO A 196 15.89 -0.99 -26.84
C PRO A 196 15.07 0.29 -26.81
N LEU A 197 14.60 0.67 -25.63
CA LEU A 197 13.97 1.97 -25.46
C LEU A 197 15.02 3.04 -25.77
N PRO A 198 14.65 4.13 -26.45
CA PRO A 198 15.56 5.25 -26.60
C PRO A 198 16.05 5.71 -25.22
N SER A 199 17.34 6.02 -25.08
CA SER A 199 17.92 6.40 -23.78
C SER A 199 17.21 7.59 -23.12
N TRP A 200 16.69 8.53 -23.90
CA TRP A 200 15.89 9.64 -23.38
C TRP A 200 14.56 9.17 -22.75
N PHE A 201 13.98 8.07 -23.21
CA PHE A 201 12.74 7.51 -22.65
C PHE A 201 13.02 6.91 -21.27
N GLU A 202 14.09 6.13 -21.14
CA GLU A 202 14.51 5.55 -19.85
C GLU A 202 14.96 6.61 -18.84
N ILE A 203 15.65 7.66 -19.31
CA ILE A 203 16.22 8.69 -18.44
C ILE A 203 15.17 9.74 -18.04
N LEU A 204 14.23 10.09 -18.91
CA LEU A 204 13.28 11.19 -18.67
C LEU A 204 11.86 10.68 -18.43
N ILE A 205 11.32 9.87 -19.34
CA ILE A 205 9.91 9.49 -19.32
C ILE A 205 9.62 8.52 -18.18
N MET A 206 10.49 7.52 -17.97
CA MET A 206 10.27 6.51 -16.92
C MET A 206 10.28 7.11 -15.51
N PRO A 207 11.26 7.96 -15.11
CA PRO A 207 11.21 8.61 -13.81
C PRO A 207 10.01 9.54 -13.65
N ILE A 208 9.59 10.25 -14.71
CA ILE A 208 8.38 11.10 -14.65
C ILE A 208 7.14 10.23 -14.46
N ALA A 209 7.03 9.11 -15.17
CA ALA A 209 5.93 8.16 -15.01
C ALA A 209 5.90 7.61 -13.57
N ASP A 210 7.05 7.16 -13.05
CA ASP A 210 7.18 6.64 -11.68
C ASP A 210 6.79 7.69 -10.63
N LEU A 211 7.23 8.94 -10.79
CA LEU A 211 6.86 10.03 -9.88
C LEU A 211 5.39 10.42 -9.99
N SER A 212 4.81 10.37 -11.19
CA SER A 212 3.45 10.87 -11.45
C SER A 212 2.36 10.08 -10.71
N HIS A 213 2.51 8.77 -10.58
CA HIS A 213 1.58 7.94 -9.82
C HIS A 213 1.91 7.93 -8.32
N PHE A 214 3.18 8.12 -7.97
CA PHE A 214 3.65 8.03 -6.60
C PHE A 214 3.39 9.29 -5.77
N VAL A 215 3.57 10.48 -6.35
CA VAL A 215 3.39 11.77 -5.65
C VAL A 215 2.01 11.91 -5.01
N PRO A 216 0.89 11.60 -5.69
CA PRO A 216 -0.44 11.64 -5.07
C PRO A 216 -0.53 10.77 -3.81
N ALA A 217 -0.01 9.54 -3.85
CA ALA A 217 -0.03 8.64 -2.71
C ALA A 217 0.79 9.19 -1.52
N VAL A 218 1.98 9.76 -1.78
CA VAL A 218 2.78 10.41 -0.72
C VAL A 218 2.03 11.57 -0.11
N CYS A 219 1.54 12.50 -0.93
CA CYS A 219 0.86 13.69 -0.45
C CYS A 219 -0.39 13.34 0.37
N LYS A 220 -1.18 12.35 -0.05
CA LYS A 220 -2.35 11.89 0.72
C LYS A 220 -1.97 11.27 2.06
N VAL A 221 -0.88 10.50 2.14
CA VAL A 221 -0.41 9.93 3.41
C VAL A 221 0.17 11.00 4.34
N VAL A 222 0.93 11.97 3.80
CA VAL A 222 1.39 13.15 4.56
C VAL A 222 0.21 13.94 5.10
N PHE A 223 -0.80 14.17 4.26
CA PHE A 223 -2.00 14.88 4.64
C PHE A 223 -2.78 14.14 5.74
N LEU A 224 -2.96 12.83 5.58
CA LEU A 224 -3.54 11.95 6.59
C LEU A 224 -2.81 12.12 7.93
N ALA A 225 -1.47 12.13 7.92
CA ALA A 225 -0.65 12.32 9.12
C ALA A 225 -0.81 13.71 9.76
N ALA A 226 -0.77 14.77 8.96
CA ALA A 226 -0.68 16.14 9.45
C ALA A 226 -2.03 16.73 9.87
N VAL A 227 -3.13 16.29 9.27
CA VAL A 227 -4.44 16.94 9.42
C VAL A 227 -5.51 16.01 9.96
N VAL A 228 -5.60 14.77 9.49
CA VAL A 228 -6.74 13.89 9.79
C VAL A 228 -6.50 13.00 11.00
N CYS A 229 -5.31 12.39 11.11
CA CYS A 229 -4.96 11.57 12.26
C CYS A 229 -4.95 12.34 13.60
N PRO A 230 -4.49 13.61 13.68
CA PRO A 230 -4.53 14.38 14.92
C PRO A 230 -5.94 14.67 15.42
N THR A 231 -6.93 14.75 14.52
CA THR A 231 -8.33 15.00 14.86
C THR A 231 -9.11 13.71 15.15
N HIS A 232 -8.47 12.54 15.08
CA HIS A 232 -9.14 11.26 15.29
C HIS A 232 -9.42 11.04 16.78
N GLU A 233 -10.68 10.70 17.13
CA GLU A 233 -11.09 10.53 18.54
C GLU A 233 -10.31 9.42 19.26
N GLN A 234 -9.99 8.33 18.54
CA GLN A 234 -9.31 7.16 19.10
C GLN A 234 -7.86 7.08 18.64
N TYR A 235 -6.93 7.03 19.59
CA TYR A 235 -5.49 6.87 19.37
C TYR A 235 -4.85 7.87 18.38
N PRO A 236 -5.13 9.19 18.48
CA PRO A 236 -4.65 10.19 17.52
C PRO A 236 -3.12 10.19 17.38
N LEU A 237 -2.38 10.05 18.49
CA LEU A 237 -0.92 10.01 18.49
C LEU A 237 -0.38 8.78 17.73
N VAL A 238 -0.96 7.59 17.99
CA VAL A 238 -0.52 6.34 17.35
C VAL A 238 -0.76 6.41 15.85
N LEU A 239 -1.93 6.90 15.43
CA LEU A 239 -2.27 7.08 14.02
C LEU A 239 -1.37 8.10 13.34
N THR A 240 -1.08 9.22 14.00
CA THR A 240 -0.20 10.27 13.48
C THR A 240 1.22 9.75 13.30
N LEU A 241 1.76 9.05 14.30
CA LEU A 241 3.10 8.45 14.22
C LEU A 241 3.19 7.37 13.13
N ALA A 242 2.15 6.53 13.02
CA ALA A 242 2.08 5.54 11.94
C ALA A 242 2.03 6.19 10.57
N ALA A 243 1.19 7.21 10.39
CA ALA A 243 1.08 7.94 9.12
C ALA A 243 2.37 8.69 8.77
N ALA A 244 3.01 9.33 9.75
CA ALA A 244 4.31 9.95 9.59
C ALA A 244 5.38 8.94 9.19
N ALA A 245 5.43 7.77 9.84
CA ALA A 245 6.39 6.72 9.49
C ALA A 245 6.19 6.20 8.06
N ALA A 246 4.94 6.01 7.63
CA ALA A 246 4.64 5.63 6.24
C ALA A 246 5.01 6.73 5.24
N ALA A 247 4.73 7.99 5.56
CA ALA A 247 5.08 9.15 4.74
C ALA A 247 6.61 9.30 4.61
N VAL A 248 7.35 9.25 5.71
CA VAL A 248 8.82 9.35 5.72
C VAL A 248 9.45 8.26 4.86
N HIS A 249 8.96 7.02 4.95
CA HIS A 249 9.43 5.96 4.07
C HIS A 249 9.16 6.30 2.59
N ASN A 250 7.95 6.75 2.25
CA ASN A 250 7.63 7.08 0.86
C ASN A 250 8.48 8.25 0.34
N CYS A 251 8.69 9.30 1.15
CA CYS A 251 9.59 10.41 0.83
C CYS A 251 11.04 9.94 0.66
N TYR A 252 11.51 9.01 1.48
CA TYR A 252 12.83 8.40 1.34
C TYR A 252 12.94 7.64 0.01
N THR A 253 11.91 6.88 -0.38
CA THR A 253 11.88 6.21 -1.70
C THR A 253 11.99 7.23 -2.85
N VAL A 254 11.23 8.34 -2.80
CA VAL A 254 11.33 9.41 -3.81
C VAL A 254 12.72 10.03 -3.84
N TYR A 255 13.29 10.34 -2.67
CA TYR A 255 14.63 10.89 -2.58
C TYR A 255 15.64 9.97 -3.27
N TYR A 256 15.61 8.67 -3.02
CA TYR A 256 16.50 7.73 -3.69
C TYR A 256 16.24 7.63 -5.19
N THR A 257 14.98 7.56 -5.63
CA THR A 257 14.64 7.59 -7.07
C THR A 257 15.15 8.85 -7.76
N LEU A 258 15.14 10.00 -7.08
CA LEU A 258 15.62 11.29 -7.61
C LEU A 258 17.14 11.46 -7.50
N VAL A 259 17.80 10.87 -6.51
CA VAL A 259 19.25 11.01 -6.29
C VAL A 259 20.05 10.00 -7.12
N ASP A 260 19.51 8.79 -7.33
CA ASP A 260 20.06 7.79 -8.25
C ASP A 260 19.79 8.11 -9.73
N ILE A 261 19.40 9.34 -10.06
CA ILE A 261 19.45 9.83 -11.44
C ILE A 261 20.86 9.56 -11.99
N PRO A 262 20.98 8.81 -13.11
CA PRO A 262 22.26 8.42 -13.68
C PRO A 262 23.18 9.62 -13.87
N ASP A 263 24.47 9.46 -13.58
CA ASP A 263 25.48 10.52 -13.74
C ASP A 263 25.48 11.13 -15.15
N THR A 264 25.04 10.39 -16.16
CA THR A 264 24.79 10.85 -17.53
C THR A 264 23.76 11.99 -17.62
N LEU A 265 22.66 11.95 -16.86
CA LEU A 265 21.69 13.06 -16.84
C LEU A 265 22.22 14.24 -16.01
N ARG A 266 22.95 13.95 -14.93
CA ARG A 266 23.63 14.96 -14.10
C ARG A 266 24.66 15.74 -14.94
N GLN A 267 25.35 15.06 -15.85
CA GLN A 267 26.27 15.66 -16.83
C GLN A 267 25.54 16.44 -17.93
N LEU A 268 24.39 15.96 -18.42
CA LEU A 268 23.56 16.68 -19.40
C LEU A 268 22.98 17.99 -18.83
N LEU A 269 22.51 17.97 -17.58
CA LEU A 269 21.96 19.15 -16.90
C LEU A 269 23.03 20.19 -16.53
N ARG A 270 24.28 19.77 -16.31
CA ARG A 270 25.43 20.67 -16.06
C ARG A 270 26.05 21.28 -17.32
N ARG A 271 25.67 20.80 -18.51
CA ARG A 271 26.17 21.31 -19.81
C ARG A 271 25.28 22.43 -20.40
N ARG A 272 24.31 22.93 -19.65
CA ARG A 272 23.58 24.18 -19.93
C ARG A 272 23.93 25.20 -18.86
#